data_AF-A0A1W9VPN8-F1
#
_entry.id   AF-A0A1W9VPN8-F1
#
_cell.length_a   1.000
_cell.length_b   1.000
_cell.length_c   1.000
_cell.angle_alpha   90.00
_cell.angle_beta   90.00
_cell.angle_gamma   90.00
#
_symmetry.space_group_name_H-M   'P 1'
#
loop_
_entity.id
_entity.type
_entity.pdbx_description
1 polymer ?
#
loop_
_entity_poly.entity_id
_entity_poly.type
_entity_poly.pdbx_seq_one_letter_code
_entity_poly.pdbx_strand_id
1 'polypeptide(L)'
;MSNNHCLSIIHLDLDAFFASVEQRDNPAYRGKPLIVGGISGGGGNSNRGVVCAASYEARKYGVHAGMPIWEARQKCHEGIFIPSQMNKYLEASKKFFQIINSWPR
;
A
#
# COMPACT_ATOMS: atom_id res chain seq x y z
N MET A 1 15.37 -45.60 6.90
CA MET A 1 15.76 -44.31 6.26
C MET A 1 14.59 -43.36 6.47
N SER A 2 14.74 -42.37 7.34
CA SER A 2 13.69 -41.38 7.62
C SER A 2 13.57 -40.43 6.41
N ASN A 3 12.40 -40.41 5.78
CA ASN A 3 12.07 -39.41 4.77
C ASN A 3 12.00 -38.03 5.46
N ASN A 4 13.13 -37.33 5.48
CA ASN A 4 13.16 -35.90 5.78
C ASN A 4 12.53 -35.15 4.59
N HIS A 5 11.21 -35.12 4.52
CA HIS A 5 10.52 -34.14 3.69
C HIS A 5 10.77 -32.77 4.34
N CYS A 6 11.76 -32.06 3.82
CA CYS A 6 12.01 -30.67 4.21
C CYS A 6 10.86 -29.82 3.68
N LEU A 7 10.00 -29.34 4.58
CA LEU A 7 8.93 -28.41 4.25
C LEU A 7 9.56 -27.12 3.71
N SER A 8 9.30 -26.80 2.44
CA SER A 8 9.71 -25.53 1.84
C SER A 8 8.61 -24.50 2.05
N ILE A 9 8.90 -23.44 2.80
CA ILE A 9 7.98 -22.33 3.07
C ILE A 9 8.47 -21.11 2.29
N ILE A 10 7.56 -20.47 1.55
CA ILE A 10 7.81 -19.20 0.85
C ILE A 10 6.93 -18.13 1.48
N HIS A 11 7.54 -17.01 1.86
CA HIS A 11 6.85 -15.79 2.29
C HIS A 11 6.94 -14.76 1.16
N LEU A 12 5.80 -14.26 0.71
CA LEU A 12 5.72 -13.18 -0.28
C LEU A 12 4.96 -12.01 0.32
N ASP A 13 5.58 -10.83 0.34
CA ASP A 13 4.96 -9.57 0.76
C ASP A 13 4.94 -8.58 -0.41
N LEU A 14 3.85 -7.84 -0.57
CA LEU A 14 3.69 -6.89 -1.65
C LEU A 14 4.09 -5.49 -1.19
N ASP A 15 5.19 -5.02 -1.74
CA ASP A 15 5.79 -3.74 -1.42
C ASP A 15 4.84 -2.56 -1.63
N ALA A 16 4.64 -1.78 -0.55
CA ALA A 16 3.79 -0.59 -0.51
C ALA A 16 2.42 -0.79 -1.20
N PHE A 17 1.82 -1.97 -1.05
CA PHE A 17 0.79 -2.51 -1.93
C PHE A 17 -0.27 -1.52 -2.43
N PHE A 18 -0.95 -0.77 -1.54
CA PHE A 18 -2.00 0.15 -1.98
C PHE A 18 -1.46 1.32 -2.81
N ALA A 19 -0.32 1.89 -2.42
CA ALA A 19 0.33 2.95 -3.19
C ALA A 19 0.81 2.42 -4.56
N SER A 20 1.35 1.21 -4.60
CA SER A 20 1.78 0.54 -5.84
C SER A 20 0.61 0.27 -6.79
N VAL A 21 -0.56 -0.11 -6.28
CA VAL A 21 -1.79 -0.26 -7.09
C VAL A 21 -2.23 1.08 -7.67
N GLU A 22 -2.25 2.15 -6.88
CA GLU A 22 -2.65 3.48 -7.36
C GLU A 22 -1.63 4.06 -8.37
N GLN A 23 -0.33 3.81 -8.20
CA GLN A 23 0.72 4.18 -9.17
C GLN A 23 0.66 3.34 -10.46
N ARG A 24 0.24 2.07 -10.37
CA ARG A 24 -0.02 1.23 -11.54
C ARG A 24 -1.15 1.81 -12.37
N ASP A 25 -2.27 2.11 -11.73
CA ASP A 25 -3.52 2.53 -12.36
C ASP A 25 -3.50 4.00 -12.80
N ASN A 26 -2.73 4.85 -12.12
CA ASN A 26 -2.48 6.23 -12.51
C ASN A 26 -0.97 6.53 -12.61
N PRO A 27 -0.41 6.51 -13.83
CA PRO A 27 1.01 6.78 -14.05
C PRO A 27 1.48 8.15 -13.56
N ALA A 28 0.58 9.14 -13.40
CA ALA A 28 0.94 10.47 -12.91
C ALA A 28 1.42 10.48 -11.45
N TYR A 29 1.20 9.41 -10.69
CA TYR A 29 1.66 9.23 -9.31
C TYR A 29 3.04 8.55 -9.19
N ARG A 30 3.58 7.99 -10.27
CA ARG A 30 4.88 7.31 -10.25
C ARG A 30 6.00 8.32 -10.03
N GLY A 31 7.00 7.97 -9.21
CA GLY A 31 8.11 8.87 -8.90
C GLY A 31 7.75 10.02 -7.95
N LYS A 32 6.53 10.05 -7.40
CA LYS A 32 6.03 11.12 -6.53
C LYS A 32 5.67 10.58 -5.15
N PRO A 33 5.81 11.39 -4.08
CA PRO A 33 5.42 10.99 -2.74
C PRO A 33 3.89 10.82 -2.66
N LEU A 34 3.42 9.61 -2.88
CA LEU A 34 2.01 9.22 -2.77
C LEU A 34 1.71 8.63 -1.38
N ILE A 35 0.63 9.11 -0.78
CA ILE A 35 0.09 8.71 0.51
C ILE A 35 -1.38 8.32 0.32
N VAL A 36 -1.70 7.06 0.62
CA VAL A 36 -3.07 6.53 0.64
C VAL A 36 -3.54 6.49 2.07
N GLY A 37 -4.72 7.02 2.39
CA GLY A 37 -5.20 7.03 3.77
C GLY A 37 -6.69 7.32 3.95
N GLY A 38 -7.11 7.36 5.21
CA GLY A 38 -8.47 7.72 5.62
C GLY A 38 -8.77 9.20 5.47
N ILE A 39 -8.78 9.71 4.24
CA ILE A 39 -9.06 11.12 3.93
C ILE A 39 -10.54 11.21 3.55
N SER A 40 -11.40 11.64 4.48
CA SER A 40 -12.83 11.78 4.23
C SER A 40 -13.11 12.90 3.24
N GLY A 41 -13.75 12.55 2.11
CA GLY A 41 -14.40 13.49 1.18
C GLY A 41 -15.86 13.79 1.51
N GLY A 42 -16.36 13.33 2.66
CA GLY A 42 -17.74 13.55 3.11
C GLY A 42 -17.82 13.73 4.63
N GLY A 43 -18.10 14.96 5.07
CA GLY A 43 -18.59 15.30 6.41
C GLY A 43 -17.67 15.14 7.63
N GLY A 44 -16.59 14.35 7.56
CA GLY A 44 -15.65 14.13 8.66
C GLY A 44 -14.37 14.95 8.55
N ASN A 45 -13.88 15.48 9.68
CA ASN A 45 -12.61 16.21 9.78
C ASN A 45 -11.45 15.37 9.24
N SER A 46 -10.93 15.74 8.06
CA SER A 46 -9.91 15.03 7.27
C SER A 46 -8.57 14.82 8.00
N ASN A 47 -8.38 15.46 9.16
CA ASN A 47 -7.22 15.29 10.04
C ASN A 47 -7.32 14.09 11.00
N ARG A 48 -8.48 13.42 11.14
CA ARG A 48 -8.63 12.26 12.03
C ARG A 48 -8.22 10.92 11.39
N GLY A 49 -7.92 10.91 10.09
CA GLY A 49 -7.47 9.71 9.39
C GLY A 49 -6.03 9.33 9.69
N VAL A 50 -5.68 8.10 9.33
CA VAL A 50 -4.31 7.60 9.30
C VAL A 50 -3.89 7.21 7.89
N VAL A 51 -2.58 7.17 7.66
CA VAL A 51 -1.95 6.63 6.46
C VAL A 51 -2.19 5.12 6.41
N CYS A 52 -2.85 4.65 5.36
CA CYS A 52 -3.00 3.22 5.08
C CYS A 52 -1.75 2.66 4.38
N ALA A 53 -1.19 3.42 3.43
CA ALA A 53 0.05 3.06 2.75
C ALA A 53 0.80 4.31 2.29
N ALA A 54 2.12 4.23 2.30
CA ALA A 54 3.01 5.26 1.77
C ALA A 54 3.92 4.64 0.69
N SER A 55 3.99 5.32 -0.45
CA SER A 55 4.97 5.04 -1.51
C SER A 55 6.40 5.17 -0.99
N TYR A 56 7.37 4.58 -1.70
CA TYR A 56 8.77 4.71 -1.35
C TYR A 56 9.24 6.17 -1.33
N GLU A 57 8.74 6.99 -2.26
CA GLU A 57 9.02 8.42 -2.31
C GLU A 57 8.51 9.15 -1.08
N ALA A 58 7.32 8.82 -0.58
CA ALA A 58 6.78 9.39 0.65
C ALA A 58 7.53 8.89 1.90
N ARG A 59 7.99 7.63 1.92
CA ARG A 59 8.78 7.06 3.03
C ARG A 59 10.11 7.78 3.24
N LYS A 60 10.70 8.37 2.19
CA LYS A 60 11.91 9.21 2.31
C LYS A 60 11.72 10.43 3.22
N TYR A 61 10.48 10.90 3.37
CA TYR A 61 10.10 11.98 4.29
C TYR A 61 9.73 11.47 5.69
N GLY A 62 9.93 10.17 5.96
CA GLY A 62 9.57 9.54 7.22
C GLY A 62 8.09 9.20 7.38
N VAL A 63 7.28 9.29 6.30
CA VAL A 63 5.87 8.88 6.31
C VAL A 63 5.76 7.35 6.30
N HIS A 64 4.91 6.79 7.17
CA HIS A 64 4.69 5.35 7.27
C HIS A 64 3.22 5.02 7.54
N ALA A 65 2.83 3.75 7.35
CA ALA A 65 1.49 3.28 7.68
C ALA A 65 1.18 3.49 9.18
N GLY A 66 -0.08 3.77 9.50
CA GLY A 66 -0.54 4.09 10.85
C GLY A 66 -0.25 5.52 11.31
N MET A 67 0.59 6.28 10.59
CA MET A 67 0.84 7.69 10.89
C MET A 67 -0.45 8.52 10.74
N PRO A 68 -0.76 9.45 11.66
CA PRO A 68 -1.85 10.39 11.48
C PRO A 68 -1.67 11.24 10.21
N ILE A 69 -2.75 11.48 9.46
CA ILE A 69 -2.68 12.23 8.21
C ILE A 69 -2.16 13.66 8.42
N TRP A 70 -2.52 14.30 9.54
CA TRP A 70 -2.02 15.63 9.87
C TRP A 70 -0.48 15.64 10.03
N GLU A 71 0.09 14.60 10.65
CA GLU A 71 1.54 14.47 10.84
C GLU A 71 2.23 14.18 9.51
N ALA A 72 1.64 13.29 8.70
CA ALA A 72 2.14 12.99 7.36
C ALA A 72 2.20 14.25 6.46
N ARG A 73 1.21 15.16 6.57
CA ARG A 73 1.20 16.45 5.85
C ARG A 73 2.31 17.39 6.31
N GLN A 74 2.66 17.40 7.59
CA GLN A 74 3.79 18.18 8.11
C GLN A 74 5.14 17.60 7.67
N LYS A 75 5.25 16.27 7.57
CA LYS A 75 6.48 15.61 7.10
C LYS A 75 6.67 15.73 5.59
N CYS A 76 5.60 15.64 4.83
CA CYS A 76 5.61 15.62 3.36
C CYS A 76 4.60 16.63 2.80
N HIS A 77 4.99 17.90 2.77
CA HIS A 77 4.16 19.01 2.30
C HIS A 77 3.76 18.85 0.82
N GLU A 78 4.69 18.38 -0.02
CA GLU A 78 4.48 18.10 -1.46
C GLU A 78 3.80 16.74 -1.71
N GLY A 79 3.37 16.05 -0.66
CA GLY A 79 2.75 14.74 -0.73
C GLY A 79 1.42 14.75 -1.48
N ILE A 80 1.18 13.73 -2.31
CA ILE A 80 -0.11 13.46 -2.93
C ILE A 80 -0.92 12.60 -1.98
N PHE A 81 -2.01 13.16 -1.44
CA PHE A 81 -2.88 12.50 -0.47
C PHE A 81 -4.18 12.07 -1.14
N ILE A 82 -4.46 10.75 -1.17
CA ILE A 82 -5.67 10.20 -1.79
C ILE A 82 -6.44 9.27 -0.85
N PRO A 83 -7.78 9.24 -0.93
CA PRO A 83 -8.59 8.32 -0.14
C PRO A 83 -8.31 6.86 -0.55
N SER A 84 -8.37 5.96 0.43
CA SER A 84 -8.28 4.51 0.21
C SER A 84 -9.47 3.99 -0.62
N GLN A 85 -9.19 3.23 -1.69
CA GLN A 85 -10.20 2.57 -2.53
C GLN A 85 -10.13 1.05 -2.39
N MET A 86 -10.66 0.51 -1.29
CA MET A 86 -10.48 -0.89 -0.89
C MET A 86 -10.86 -1.92 -1.98
N ASN A 87 -11.91 -1.65 -2.75
CA ASN A 87 -12.33 -2.53 -3.85
C ASN A 87 -11.21 -2.76 -4.88
N LYS A 88 -10.45 -1.73 -5.23
CA LYS A 88 -9.32 -1.86 -6.17
C LYS A 88 -8.23 -2.78 -5.63
N TYR A 89 -7.95 -2.68 -4.33
CA TYR A 89 -6.88 -3.43 -3.68
C TYR A 89 -7.26 -4.91 -3.53
N LEU A 90 -8.53 -5.20 -3.25
CA LEU A 90 -9.07 -6.56 -3.24
C LEU A 90 -8.96 -7.21 -4.63
N GLU A 91 -9.31 -6.50 -5.69
CA GLU A 91 -9.18 -7.01 -7.07
C GLU A 91 -7.72 -7.25 -7.47
N ALA A 92 -6.81 -6.34 -7.10
CA ALA A 92 -5.38 -6.54 -7.33
C ALA A 92 -4.82 -7.76 -6.55
N SER A 93 -5.24 -7.94 -5.31
CA SER A 93 -4.85 -9.07 -4.46
C SER A 93 -5.33 -10.40 -5.03
N LYS A 94 -6.59 -10.48 -5.49
CA LYS A 94 -7.12 -11.67 -6.17
C LYS A 94 -6.27 -12.07 -7.37
N LYS A 95 -5.88 -11.12 -8.21
CA LYS A 95 -5.01 -11.37 -9.39
C LYS A 95 -3.63 -11.88 -8.97
N PHE A 96 -3.04 -11.31 -7.92
CA PHE A 96 -1.77 -11.79 -7.39
C PHE A 96 -1.87 -13.25 -6.91
N PHE A 97 -2.86 -13.58 -6.08
CA PHE A 97 -3.05 -14.95 -5.59
C PHE A 97 -3.41 -15.95 -6.68
N GLN A 98 -4.09 -15.54 -7.76
CA GLN A 98 -4.30 -16.39 -8.93
C GLN A 98 -2.97 -16.83 -9.56
N ILE A 99 -2.00 -15.93 -9.66
CA ILE A 99 -0.65 -16.25 -10.17
C ILE A 99 0.07 -17.20 -9.20
N ILE A 100 0.06 -16.88 -7.90
CA ILE A 100 0.74 -17.72 -6.89
C ILE A 100 0.15 -19.14 -6.85
N ASN A 101 -1.16 -19.28 -6.96
CA ASN A 101 -1.83 -20.59 -6.97
C ASN A 101 -1.51 -21.43 -8.22
N SER A 102 -1.01 -20.79 -9.29
CA SER A 102 -0.54 -21.49 -10.49
C SER A 102 0.93 -21.94 -10.41
N TRP A 103 1.66 -21.53 -9.36
CA TRP A 103 3.07 -21.87 -9.19
C TRP A 103 3.25 -23.37 -8.88
N PRO A 104 4.19 -24.08 -9.55
CA PRO A 104 4.43 -25.50 -9.27
C PRO A 104 4.85 -25.74 -7.82
N ARG A 105 4.29 -26.78 -7.21
CA ARG A 105 4.68 -27.23 -5.85
C ARG A 105 6.00 -27.98 -5.87
#